data_AF-A0A7V9S045-F1
#
_entry.id   AF-A0A7V9S045-F1
#
_cell.length_a   1.000
_cell.length_b   1.000
_cell.length_c   1.000
_cell.angle_alpha   90.00
_cell.angle_beta   90.00
_cell.angle_gamma   90.00
#
_symmetry.space_group_name_H-M   'P 1'
#
loop_
_entity.id
_entity.type
_entity.pdbx_description
1 polymer ?
#
loop_
_entity_poly.entity_id
_entity_poly.type
_entity_poly.pdbx_seq_one_letter_code
_entity_poly.pdbx_strand_id
1 'polypeptide(L)'
;MAVNVRVADRDQVFSMPPSVADWLPDGHLAWFLLDVVAELDMSSFVAGYRADGRGGAVYDPSAMLAVLLYAYCTGERSSRRIERRLVEDVAFRVLA
;
A
#
# COMPACT_ATOMS: atom_id res chain seq x y z
N MET A 1 23.23 38.83 1.25
CA MET A 1 22.11 38.00 1.73
C MET A 1 22.02 36.81 0.80
N ALA A 2 22.36 35.59 1.24
CA ALA A 2 22.29 34.40 0.40
C ALA A 2 21.00 33.65 0.74
N VAL A 3 20.09 33.53 -0.22
CA VAL A 3 18.83 32.81 -0.05
C VAL A 3 19.04 31.39 -0.57
N ASN A 4 18.63 30.39 0.20
CA ASN A 4 18.65 28.99 -0.25
C ASN A 4 17.47 28.77 -1.21
N VAL A 5 17.73 28.92 -2.51
CA VAL A 5 16.73 28.75 -3.58
C VAL A 5 16.91 27.37 -4.20
N ARG A 6 15.85 26.55 -4.18
CA ARG A 6 15.79 25.36 -5.04
C ARG A 6 15.60 25.82 -6.48
N VAL A 7 16.63 25.61 -7.30
CA VAL A 7 16.57 25.90 -8.73
C VAL A 7 15.69 24.85 -9.41
N ALA A 8 14.84 25.28 -10.34
CA ALA A 8 14.02 24.36 -11.12
C ALA A 8 14.93 23.52 -12.02
N ASP A 9 14.88 22.20 -11.87
CA ASP A 9 15.52 21.27 -12.79
C ASP A 9 14.67 21.20 -14.07
N ARG A 10 15.23 21.68 -15.19
CA ARG A 10 14.57 21.72 -16.50
C ARG A 10 14.71 20.42 -17.27
N ASP A 11 15.64 19.57 -16.87
CA ASP A 11 15.88 18.25 -17.47
C ASP A 11 15.16 17.15 -16.67
N GLN A 12 14.35 17.53 -15.67
CA GLN A 12 13.52 16.63 -14.88
C GLN A 12 12.49 15.91 -15.77
N VAL A 13 12.71 14.60 -15.95
CA VAL A 13 11.89 13.74 -16.80
C VAL A 13 10.50 13.46 -16.19
N PHE A 14 10.41 13.34 -14.87
CA PHE A 14 9.15 13.16 -14.15
C PHE A 14 9.01 14.15 -13.00
N SER A 15 7.90 14.89 -12.97
CA SER A 15 7.59 15.83 -11.87
C SER A 15 7.26 15.14 -10.55
N MET A 16 6.87 13.86 -10.61
CA MET A 16 6.60 12.98 -9.46
C MET A 16 7.41 11.69 -9.63
N PRO A 17 7.75 10.97 -8.56
CA PRO A 17 8.44 9.70 -8.71
C PRO A 17 7.63 8.73 -9.59
N PRO A 18 8.30 7.95 -10.45
CA PRO A 18 7.64 7.09 -11.43
C PRO A 18 6.90 5.91 -10.79
N SER A 19 7.34 5.48 -9.60
CA SER A 19 6.64 4.47 -8.79
C SER A 19 5.89 5.14 -7.63
N VAL A 20 4.67 4.70 -7.36
CA VAL A 20 3.89 5.14 -6.19
C VAL A 20 4.59 4.76 -4.88
N ALA A 21 5.39 3.69 -4.88
CA ALA A 21 6.23 3.32 -3.75
C ALA A 21 7.18 4.46 -3.33
N ASP A 22 7.81 5.11 -4.30
CA ASP A 22 8.80 6.15 -4.06
C ASP A 22 8.20 7.45 -3.51
N TRP A 23 6.87 7.52 -3.35
CA TRP A 23 6.17 8.67 -2.79
C TRP A 23 6.10 8.60 -1.26
N LEU A 24 6.34 7.42 -0.67
CA LEU A 24 6.41 7.24 0.77
C LEU A 24 7.87 7.33 1.24
N PRO A 25 8.12 7.96 2.40
CA PRO A 25 9.46 7.92 3.00
C PRO A 25 9.82 6.50 3.43
N ASP A 26 11.11 6.16 3.45
CA ASP A 26 11.61 4.82 3.80
C ASP A 26 11.11 4.32 5.17
N GLY A 27 10.93 5.23 6.14
CA GLY A 27 10.43 4.91 7.48
C GLY A 27 8.90 4.85 7.62
N HIS A 28 8.15 4.85 6.52
CA HIS A 28 6.69 4.87 6.57
C HIS A 28 6.12 3.54 7.11
N LEU A 29 5.07 3.62 7.94
CA LEU A 29 4.43 2.46 8.58
C LEU A 29 3.98 1.37 7.57
N ALA A 30 3.59 1.78 6.36
CA ALA A 30 3.20 0.85 5.30
C ALA A 30 4.28 -0.19 4.99
N TRP A 31 5.55 0.22 4.93
CA TRP A 31 6.69 -0.69 4.68
C TRP A 31 6.86 -1.69 5.80
N PHE A 32 6.84 -1.22 7.05
CA PHE A 32 6.91 -2.08 8.21
C PHE A 32 5.79 -3.13 8.24
N LEU A 33 4.56 -2.75 7.86
CA LEU A 33 3.44 -3.70 7.82
C LEU A 33 3.57 -4.71 6.68
N LEU A 34 4.13 -4.34 5.53
CA LEU A 34 4.43 -5.28 4.46
C LEU A 34 5.47 -6.31 4.91
N ASP A 35 6.54 -5.88 5.57
CA ASP A 35 7.54 -6.78 6.14
C ASP A 35 6.90 -7.73 7.18
N VAL A 36 6.06 -7.21 8.07
CA VAL A 36 5.35 -8.05 9.05
C VAL A 36 4.44 -9.07 8.36
N VAL A 37 3.65 -8.67 7.36
CA VAL A 37 2.74 -9.59 6.66
C VAL A 37 3.51 -10.65 5.88
N ALA A 38 4.67 -10.32 5.31
CA ALA A 38 5.52 -11.28 4.59
C ALA A 38 6.03 -12.42 5.48
N GLU A 39 6.17 -12.18 6.78
CA GLU A 39 6.61 -13.19 7.77
C GLU A 39 5.48 -14.07 8.30
N LEU A 40 4.21 -13.76 7.97
CA LEU A 40 3.05 -14.51 8.46
C LEU A 40 2.67 -15.66 7.53
N ASP A 41 2.27 -16.80 8.11
CA ASP A 41 1.75 -17.93 7.35
C ASP A 41 0.32 -17.68 6.86
N MET A 42 0.15 -17.50 5.55
CA MET A 42 -1.15 -17.31 4.89
C MET A 42 -1.82 -18.63 4.46
N SER A 43 -1.20 -19.79 4.71
CA SER A 43 -1.67 -21.09 4.22
C SER A 43 -3.13 -21.37 4.58
N SER A 44 -3.57 -20.97 5.77
CA SER A 44 -4.95 -21.17 6.23
C SER A 44 -5.99 -20.38 5.44
N PHE A 45 -5.66 -19.17 4.98
CA PHE A 45 -6.54 -18.38 4.10
C PHE A 45 -6.64 -19.02 2.72
N VAL A 46 -5.50 -19.44 2.17
CA VAL A 46 -5.44 -20.05 0.83
C VAL A 46 -6.16 -21.41 0.81
N ALA A 47 -6.03 -22.20 1.88
CA ALA A 47 -6.70 -23.50 2.01
C ALA A 47 -8.23 -23.39 2.00
N GLY A 48 -8.79 -22.23 2.33
CA GLY A 48 -10.23 -21.96 2.23
C GLY A 48 -10.73 -21.73 0.80
N TYR A 49 -9.82 -21.46 -0.15
CA TYR A 49 -10.21 -21.24 -1.55
C TYR A 49 -10.40 -22.54 -2.32
N ARG A 50 -11.27 -22.49 -3.32
CA ARG A 50 -11.48 -23.63 -4.22
C ARG A 50 -10.23 -23.86 -5.06
N ALA A 51 -9.69 -25.07 -5.01
CA ALA A 51 -8.54 -25.47 -5.83
C ALA A 51 -8.90 -25.80 -7.29
N ASP A 52 -10.18 -25.83 -7.66
CA ASP A 52 -10.65 -26.23 -9.00
C ASP A 52 -10.65 -25.09 -10.03
N GLY A 53 -10.19 -23.89 -9.64
CA GLY A 53 -10.10 -22.73 -10.52
C GLY A 53 -11.45 -22.18 -10.99
N ARG A 54 -12.56 -22.61 -10.38
CA ARG A 54 -13.90 -22.16 -10.73
C ARG A 54 -14.33 -20.99 -9.85
N GLY A 55 -14.79 -19.91 -10.47
CA GLY A 55 -15.25 -18.70 -9.80
C GLY A 55 -14.58 -17.44 -10.33
N GLY A 56 -14.88 -16.30 -9.72
CA GLY A 56 -14.15 -15.06 -9.98
C GLY A 56 -12.75 -15.10 -9.37
N ALA A 57 -11.85 -14.25 -9.87
CA ALA A 57 -10.53 -14.07 -9.28
C ALA A 57 -10.67 -13.62 -7.81
N VAL A 58 -9.90 -14.25 -6.93
CA VAL A 58 -9.80 -13.86 -5.52
C VAL A 58 -8.71 -12.81 -5.34
N TYR A 59 -8.86 -11.95 -4.34
CA TYR A 59 -7.79 -11.05 -3.92
C TYR A 59 -6.71 -11.83 -3.16
N ASP A 60 -5.46 -11.36 -3.23
CA ASP A 60 -4.35 -11.90 -2.43
C ASP A 60 -4.62 -11.66 -0.94
N PRO A 61 -4.67 -12.72 -0.09
CA PRO A 61 -4.82 -12.58 1.35
C PRO A 61 -3.79 -11.64 1.99
N SER A 62 -2.56 -11.63 1.48
CA SER A 62 -1.47 -10.82 2.02
C SER A 62 -1.77 -9.32 1.84
N ALA A 63 -2.14 -8.92 0.61
CA ALA A 63 -2.55 -7.55 0.31
C ALA A 63 -3.79 -7.14 1.13
N MET A 64 -4.80 -8.01 1.22
CA MET A 64 -6.00 -7.73 2.02
C MET A 64 -5.66 -7.51 3.51
N LEU A 65 -4.78 -8.34 4.07
CA LEU A 65 -4.36 -8.21 5.46
C LEU A 65 -3.54 -6.92 5.69
N ALA A 66 -2.61 -6.60 4.80
CA ALA A 66 -1.78 -5.40 4.88
C ALA A 66 -2.64 -4.11 4.91
N VAL A 67 -3.63 -4.02 4.02
CA VAL A 67 -4.59 -2.90 3.99
C VAL A 67 -5.39 -2.82 5.29
N LEU A 68 -5.89 -3.95 5.80
CA LEU A 68 -6.68 -3.99 7.04
C LEU A 68 -5.86 -3.57 8.26
N LEU A 69 -4.63 -4.09 8.39
CA LEU A 69 -3.73 -3.73 9.49
C LEU A 69 -3.41 -2.24 9.44
N TYR A 70 -3.04 -1.71 8.28
CA TYR A 70 -2.71 -0.29 8.13
C TYR A 70 -3.89 0.62 8.47
N ALA A 71 -5.08 0.30 7.95
CA ALA A 71 -6.31 1.02 8.30
C ALA A 71 -6.53 1.03 9.81
N TYR A 72 -6.36 -0.13 10.46
CA TYR A 72 -6.64 -0.28 11.88
C TYR A 72 -5.61 0.44 12.76
N CYS A 73 -4.33 0.41 12.38
CA CYS A 73 -3.25 1.16 13.03
C CYS A 73 -3.42 2.67 12.87
N THR A 74 -4.01 3.14 11.77
CA THR A 74 -4.29 4.56 11.51
C THR A 74 -5.68 5.02 11.98
N GLY A 75 -6.40 4.16 12.69
CA GLY A 75 -7.69 4.48 13.31
C GLY A 75 -8.89 4.44 12.35
N GLU A 76 -8.72 3.93 11.12
CA GLU A 76 -9.81 3.74 10.17
C GLU A 76 -10.43 2.34 10.29
N ARG A 77 -11.69 2.28 10.71
CA ARG A 77 -12.43 1.01 10.86
C ARG A 77 -13.62 0.89 9.92
N SER A 78 -13.99 1.96 9.21
CA SER A 78 -15.12 1.93 8.29
C SER A 78 -14.68 1.36 6.94
N SER A 79 -15.26 0.22 6.54
CA SER A 79 -14.97 -0.41 5.25
C SER A 79 -15.15 0.53 4.07
N ARG A 80 -16.21 1.37 4.08
CA ARG A 80 -16.44 2.39 3.03
C ARG A 80 -15.37 3.47 3.00
N ARG A 81 -14.80 3.83 4.15
CA ARG A 81 -13.70 4.80 4.19
C ARG A 81 -12.39 4.15 3.75
N ILE A 82 -12.15 2.88 4.09
CA ILE A 82 -11.01 2.10 3.59
C ILE A 82 -11.06 2.02 2.06
N GLU A 83 -12.22 1.65 1.51
CA GLU A 83 -12.45 1.60 0.05
C GLU A 83 -12.12 2.95 -0.62
N ARG A 84 -12.61 4.06 -0.05
CA ARG A 84 -12.32 5.38 -0.59
C ARG A 84 -10.82 5.73 -0.49
N ARG A 85 -10.16 5.36 0.61
CA ARG A 85 -8.72 5.60 0.80
C ARG A 85 -7.85 4.77 -0.15
N LEU A 86 -8.27 3.57 -0.55
CA LEU A 86 -7.59 2.81 -1.62
C LEU A 86 -7.51 3.60 -2.93
N VAL A 87 -8.42 4.55 -3.15
CA VAL A 87 -8.38 5.45 -4.30
C VAL A 87 -7.66 6.75 -3.96
N GLU A 88 -7.81 7.33 -2.77
CA GLU A 88 -7.35 8.70 -2.48
C GLU A 88 -5.97 8.78 -1.81
N ASP A 89 -5.54 7.72 -1.13
CA ASP A 89 -4.39 7.72 -0.23
C ASP A 89 -3.24 6.86 -0.78
N VAL A 90 -2.06 7.46 -0.88
CA VAL A 90 -0.85 6.82 -1.44
C VAL A 90 -0.43 5.61 -0.62
N ALA A 91 -0.50 5.67 0.71
CA ALA A 91 -0.11 4.55 1.54
C ALA A 91 -1.04 3.35 1.37
N PHE A 92 -2.34 3.60 1.21
CA PHE A 92 -3.29 2.54 0.89
C PHE A 92 -3.03 1.93 -0.50
N ARG A 93 -2.66 2.74 -1.49
CA ARG A 93 -2.30 2.24 -2.83
C ARG A 93 -1.00 1.44 -2.88
N VAL A 94 -0.05 1.72 -1.98
CA VAL A 94 1.18 0.94 -1.86
C VAL A 94 0.91 -0.46 -1.28
N LEU A 95 -0.11 -0.59 -0.42
CA LEU A 95 -0.45 -1.85 0.25
C LEU A 95 -1.36 -2.77 -0.57
N ALA A 96 -1.96 -2.26 -1.66
CA ALA A 96 -2.97 -2.95 -2.46
C ALA A 96 -2.47 -3.27 -3.87
#